data_AF-A0A929F9X0-F1
#
_entry.id   AF-A0A929F9X0-F1
#
_cell.length_a   1.000
_cell.length_b   1.000
_cell.length_c   1.000
_cell.angle_alpha   90.00
_cell.angle_beta   90.00
_cell.angle_gamma   90.00
#
_symmetry.space_group_name_H-M   'P 1'
#
loop_
_entity.id
_entity.type
_entity.pdbx_description
1 polymer ?
#
loop_
_entity_poly.entity_id
_entity_poly.type
_entity_poly.pdbx_seq_one_letter_code
_entity_poly.pdbx_strand_id
1 'polypeptide(L)'
;MEPDEVLLAIEERLLKRKLTPAERIVLGQTWNKQTYEQMAKQSGYGDAHLKDTGYKLWRAISQALGQRVTKKSLLFVLREYLQPLSRSSNLAGTVSTLGIDHKTIDQTIVQKSTQQQYPSGPLPPDSLFYIERPPNEDLAYSEIQRPGGFLRIKAPQKMGKTSLVFRLIETAHRHNYQTVHLDLQTVDQTVFSSIDKFLKWFCTRSSKALNLSAKRAK
;
A
#
# COMPACT_ATOMS: atom_id res chain seq x y z
N MET A 1 -14.35 -7.59 17.48
CA MET A 1 -14.20 -6.12 17.56
C MET A 1 -15.36 -5.53 16.82
N GLU A 2 -16.29 -5.00 17.59
CA GLU A 2 -17.43 -4.27 17.07
C GLU A 2 -16.97 -2.92 16.51
N PRO A 3 -17.63 -2.36 15.49
CA PRO A 3 -17.26 -1.08 14.89
C PRO A 3 -17.10 0.05 15.92
N ASP A 4 -17.94 0.05 16.96
CA ASP A 4 -17.96 1.09 18.00
C ASP A 4 -16.72 1.06 18.91
N GLU A 5 -16.15 -0.11 19.16
CA GLU A 5 -14.91 -0.30 19.94
C GLU A 5 -13.69 0.27 19.19
N VAL A 6 -13.68 0.12 17.86
CA VAL A 6 -12.64 0.66 16.97
C VAL A 6 -12.75 2.18 16.86
N LEU A 7 -13.96 2.73 16.82
CA LEU A 7 -14.20 4.17 16.81
C LEU A 7 -13.61 4.84 18.05
N LEU A 8 -13.90 4.28 19.24
CA LEU A 8 -13.39 4.79 20.52
C LEU A 8 -11.86 4.70 20.59
N ALA A 9 -11.29 3.57 20.19
CA ALA A 9 -9.85 3.39 20.24
C ALA A 9 -9.09 4.33 19.29
N ILE A 10 -9.67 4.68 18.14
CA ILE A 10 -9.07 5.67 17.24
C ILE A 10 -9.18 7.10 17.80
N GLU A 11 -10.34 7.45 18.37
CA GLU A 11 -10.55 8.76 19.00
C GLU A 11 -9.58 9.00 20.16
N GLU A 12 -9.41 8.01 21.03
CA GLU A 12 -8.61 8.13 22.25
C GLU A 12 -7.11 7.87 22.04
N ARG A 13 -6.74 6.80 21.32
CA ARG A 13 -5.34 6.34 21.26
C ARG A 13 -4.56 6.86 20.06
N LEU A 14 -5.25 7.16 18.95
CA LEU A 14 -4.58 7.50 17.68
C LEU A 14 -4.65 8.98 17.35
N LEU A 15 -5.84 9.57 17.34
CA LEU A 15 -6.02 10.94 16.88
C LEU A 15 -6.11 11.96 18.02
N LYS A 16 -6.29 11.50 19.28
CA LYS A 16 -6.46 12.33 20.48
C LYS A 16 -7.49 13.46 20.27
N ARG A 17 -8.49 13.22 19.43
CA ARG A 17 -9.57 14.16 19.06
C ARG A 17 -10.83 13.37 18.73
N LYS A 18 -12.00 13.97 18.97
CA LYS A 18 -13.29 13.37 18.59
C LYS A 18 -13.45 13.37 17.06
N LEU A 19 -13.94 12.26 16.50
CA LEU A 19 -14.26 12.17 15.08
C LEU A 19 -15.60 12.87 14.81
N THR A 20 -15.67 13.57 13.70
CA THR A 20 -16.91 14.18 13.20
C THR A 20 -17.93 13.09 12.79
N PRO A 21 -19.24 13.41 12.72
CA PRO A 21 -20.25 12.44 12.30
C PRO A 21 -19.95 11.80 10.93
N ALA A 22 -19.44 12.59 9.97
CA ALA A 22 -19.02 12.09 8.67
C ALA A 22 -17.80 11.15 8.75
N GLU A 23 -16.79 11.47 9.58
CA GLU A 23 -15.63 10.59 9.79
C GLU A 23 -16.03 9.27 10.46
N ARG A 24 -16.94 9.30 11.43
CA ARG A 24 -17.47 8.09 12.10
C ARG A 24 -18.18 7.18 11.12
N ILE A 25 -19.02 7.74 10.23
CA ILE A 25 -19.71 6.98 9.19
C ILE A 25 -18.71 6.37 8.21
N VAL A 26 -17.75 7.17 7.72
CA VAL A 26 -16.73 6.66 6.78
C VAL A 26 -15.91 5.54 7.43
N LEU A 27 -15.51 5.68 8.69
CA LEU A 27 -14.71 4.71 9.41
C LEU A 27 -15.51 3.43 9.72
N GLY A 28 -16.71 3.56 10.30
CA GLY A 28 -17.58 2.44 10.64
C GLY A 28 -18.03 1.65 9.40
N GLN A 29 -18.47 2.34 8.34
CA GLN A 29 -18.92 1.68 7.10
C GLN A 29 -17.76 1.11 6.27
N THR A 30 -16.52 1.55 6.53
CA THR A 30 -15.34 0.90 5.95
C THR A 30 -15.19 -0.51 6.50
N TRP A 31 -15.58 -0.78 7.76
CA TRP A 31 -15.59 -2.13 8.35
C TRP A 31 -16.57 -3.07 7.65
N ASN A 32 -17.69 -2.53 7.18
CA ASN A 32 -18.72 -3.23 6.40
C ASN A 32 -18.41 -3.33 4.90
N LYS A 33 -17.19 -2.97 4.47
CA LYS A 33 -16.73 -2.99 3.06
C LYS A 33 -17.57 -2.14 2.08
N GLN A 34 -18.34 -1.17 2.57
CA GLN A 34 -19.19 -0.34 1.73
C GLN A 34 -18.40 0.66 0.87
N THR A 35 -18.89 0.99 -0.32
CA THR A 35 -18.32 2.06 -1.17
C THR A 35 -18.77 3.44 -0.69
N TYR A 36 -18.08 4.51 -1.12
CA TYR A 36 -18.48 5.89 -0.77
C TYR A 36 -19.88 6.24 -1.31
N GLU A 37 -20.25 5.68 -2.46
CA GLU A 37 -21.59 5.82 -3.04
C GLU A 37 -22.67 5.13 -2.19
N GLN A 38 -22.38 3.94 -1.63
CA GLN A 38 -23.29 3.23 -0.74
C GLN A 38 -23.44 3.96 0.60
N MET A 39 -22.32 4.47 1.14
CA MET A 39 -22.32 5.30 2.36
C MET A 39 -23.14 6.57 2.16
N ALA A 40 -23.02 7.23 1.01
CA ALA A 40 -23.77 8.45 0.67
C ALA A 40 -25.28 8.18 0.64
N LYS A 41 -25.70 7.09 0.00
CA LYS A 41 -27.12 6.68 -0.07
C LYS A 41 -27.74 6.37 1.29
N GLN A 42 -26.93 5.90 2.24
CA GLN A 42 -27.42 5.48 3.57
C GLN A 42 -27.31 6.56 4.64
N SER A 43 -26.53 7.62 4.42
CA SER A 43 -26.22 8.64 5.44
C SER A 43 -26.72 10.05 5.12
N GLY A 44 -27.25 10.29 3.92
CA GLY A 44 -27.71 11.61 3.48
C GLY A 44 -26.59 12.59 3.11
N TYR A 45 -25.32 12.20 3.25
CA TYR A 45 -24.17 13.00 2.83
C TYR A 45 -23.84 12.77 1.35
N GLY A 46 -23.39 13.82 0.66
CA GLY A 46 -22.95 13.70 -0.75
C GLY A 46 -21.68 12.85 -0.89
N ASP A 47 -21.61 12.03 -1.95
CA ASP A 47 -20.46 11.15 -2.24
C ASP A 47 -19.12 11.92 -2.28
N ALA A 48 -19.11 13.12 -2.87
CA ALA A 48 -17.93 13.99 -2.91
C ALA A 48 -17.44 14.40 -1.51
N HIS A 49 -18.37 14.69 -0.59
CA HIS A 49 -18.05 15.07 0.78
C HIS A 49 -17.48 13.89 1.59
N LEU A 50 -18.02 12.68 1.39
CA LEU A 50 -17.51 11.47 2.05
C LEU A 50 -16.14 11.03 1.51
N LYS A 51 -15.87 11.23 0.21
CA LYS A 51 -14.55 10.98 -0.39
C LYS A 51 -13.48 11.92 0.17
N ASP A 52 -13.76 13.22 0.26
CA ASP A 52 -12.84 14.21 0.85
C ASP A 52 -12.61 13.94 2.34
N THR A 53 -13.69 13.68 3.09
CA THR A 53 -13.62 13.29 4.51
C THR A 53 -12.78 12.04 4.70
N GLY A 54 -12.97 11.01 3.86
CA GLY A 54 -12.17 9.80 3.88
C GLY A 54 -10.69 10.06 3.60
N TYR A 55 -10.37 10.84 2.56
CA TYR A 55 -8.98 11.18 2.25
C TYR A 55 -8.27 11.89 3.42
N LYS A 56 -8.93 12.88 4.02
CA LYS A 56 -8.42 13.61 5.19
C LYS A 56 -8.22 12.69 6.39
N LEU A 57 -9.19 11.79 6.65
CA LEU A 57 -9.13 10.83 7.73
C LEU A 57 -7.97 9.84 7.57
N TRP A 58 -7.80 9.26 6.37
CA TRP A 58 -6.70 8.33 6.09
C TRP A 58 -5.34 9.00 6.22
N ARG A 59 -5.22 10.27 5.79
CA ARG A 59 -3.99 11.05 5.95
C ARG A 59 -3.66 11.29 7.42
N ALA A 60 -4.64 11.67 8.24
CA ALA A 60 -4.44 11.89 9.67
C ALA A 60 -4.03 10.59 10.39
N ILE A 61 -4.69 9.48 10.08
CA ILE A 61 -4.34 8.16 10.64
C ILE A 61 -2.95 7.71 10.17
N SER A 62 -2.60 7.97 8.90
CA SER A 62 -1.27 7.65 8.38
C SER A 62 -0.16 8.44 9.09
N GLN A 63 -0.41 9.71 9.38
CA GLN A 63 0.52 10.57 10.11
C GLN A 63 0.68 10.13 11.56
N ALA A 64 -0.43 9.74 12.22
CA ALA A 64 -0.40 9.27 13.60
C ALA A 64 0.33 7.91 13.74
N LEU A 65 0.20 7.02 12.76
CA LEU A 65 0.80 5.69 12.79
C LEU A 65 2.21 5.62 12.17
N GLY A 66 2.68 6.68 11.52
CA GLY A 66 3.95 6.67 10.78
C GLY A 66 3.98 5.74 9.57
N GLN A 67 2.83 5.22 9.12
CA GLN A 67 2.70 4.31 7.98
C GLN A 67 1.53 4.72 7.08
N ARG A 68 1.63 4.47 5.77
CA ARG A 68 0.58 4.87 4.81
C ARG A 68 -0.66 3.98 4.96
N VAL A 69 -1.76 4.57 5.39
CA VAL A 69 -3.06 3.93 5.51
C VAL A 69 -3.99 4.36 4.38
N THR A 70 -4.70 3.40 3.81
CA THR A 70 -5.78 3.63 2.82
C THR A 70 -7.04 2.91 3.28
N LYS A 71 -8.22 3.24 2.73
CA LYS A 71 -9.50 2.58 3.07
C LYS A 71 -9.42 1.05 3.14
N LYS A 72 -8.68 0.42 2.20
CA LYS A 72 -8.50 -1.05 2.15
C LYS A 72 -7.47 -1.58 3.16
N SER A 73 -6.46 -0.77 3.50
CA SER A 73 -5.40 -1.13 4.45
C SER A 73 -5.77 -0.83 5.90
N LEU A 74 -6.70 0.10 6.13
CA LEU A 74 -7.13 0.57 7.44
C LEU A 74 -7.64 -0.56 8.34
N LEU A 75 -8.52 -1.40 7.82
CA LEU A 75 -9.10 -2.53 8.57
C LEU A 75 -8.02 -3.50 9.06
N PHE A 76 -6.97 -3.66 8.27
CA PHE A 76 -5.86 -4.53 8.60
C PHE A 76 -4.97 -3.88 9.66
N VAL A 77 -4.53 -2.65 9.40
CA VAL A 77 -3.62 -1.89 10.29
C VAL A 77 -4.26 -1.65 11.66
N LEU A 78 -5.56 -1.34 11.71
CA LEU A 78 -6.27 -1.15 12.99
C LEU A 78 -6.49 -2.46 13.74
N ARG A 79 -6.75 -3.58 13.05
CA ARG A 79 -6.83 -4.88 13.74
C ARG A 79 -5.51 -5.25 14.40
N GLU A 80 -4.39 -4.95 13.75
CA GLU A 80 -3.05 -5.19 14.27
C GLU A 80 -2.73 -4.24 15.45
N TYR A 81 -3.08 -2.96 15.31
CA TYR A 81 -2.77 -1.93 16.31
C TYR A 81 -3.70 -1.94 17.54
N LEU A 82 -4.93 -2.44 17.40
CA LEU A 82 -5.94 -2.45 18.46
C LEU A 82 -6.12 -3.82 19.13
N GLN A 83 -5.33 -4.84 18.75
CA GLN A 83 -5.27 -6.05 19.57
C GLN A 83 -4.83 -5.68 20.98
N PRO A 84 -5.41 -6.29 22.03
CA PRO A 84 -4.88 -6.15 23.38
C PRO A 84 -3.40 -6.51 23.37
N LEU A 85 -2.58 -5.74 24.08
CA LEU A 85 -1.19 -6.08 24.42
C LEU A 85 -1.18 -7.38 25.27
N SER A 86 -1.49 -8.51 24.65
CA SER A 86 -1.31 -9.85 25.21
C SER A 86 -0.04 -10.47 24.64
N ARG A 87 1.04 -9.70 24.59
CA ARG A 87 2.40 -10.19 24.33
C ARG A 87 3.41 -9.39 25.14
N SER A 88 3.31 -9.45 26.46
CA SER A 88 4.49 -9.48 27.33
C SER A 88 4.12 -9.90 28.75
N SER A 89 4.34 -11.16 29.07
CA SER A 89 5.09 -11.58 30.26
C SER A 89 5.08 -13.10 30.34
N ASN A 90 6.23 -13.66 30.72
CA ASN A 90 6.54 -15.07 30.99
C ASN A 90 7.08 -15.89 29.82
N LEU A 91 8.40 -15.74 29.59
CA LEU A 91 9.30 -16.90 29.61
C LEU A 91 10.68 -16.50 30.15
N ALA A 92 10.70 -15.86 31.32
CA ALA A 92 11.86 -15.89 32.20
C ALA A 92 11.74 -17.18 33.03
N GLY A 93 12.66 -18.11 32.81
CA GLY A 93 12.73 -19.38 33.54
C GLY A 93 12.29 -20.57 32.71
N THR A 94 13.24 -21.24 32.05
CA THR A 94 13.57 -22.67 32.23
C THR A 94 14.48 -23.11 31.07
N VAL A 95 15.73 -22.63 31.05
CA VAL A 95 16.84 -23.37 30.41
C VAL A 95 18.10 -23.10 31.25
N SER A 96 18.08 -23.60 32.49
CA SER A 96 19.33 -24.06 33.07
C SER A 96 19.49 -25.51 32.64
N THR A 97 20.71 -25.85 32.24
CA THR A 97 21.30 -27.18 31.98
C THR A 97 21.52 -27.53 30.51
N LEU A 98 22.81 -27.71 30.18
CA LEU A 98 23.47 -28.16 28.93
C LEU A 98 24.00 -27.01 28.06
N GLY A 99 25.18 -26.54 28.44
CA GLY A 99 25.88 -25.41 27.84
C GLY A 99 26.39 -25.68 26.42
N ILE A 100 26.04 -24.74 25.52
CA ILE A 100 26.74 -24.43 24.28
C ILE A 100 26.54 -22.93 24.05
N ASP A 101 27.52 -22.09 24.42
CA ASP A 101 27.38 -20.63 24.33
C ASP A 101 27.69 -20.11 22.91
N HIS A 102 26.68 -20.22 22.03
CA HIS A 102 26.59 -19.56 20.73
C HIS A 102 26.40 -18.03 20.91
N LYS A 103 27.45 -17.29 21.27
CA LYS A 103 27.35 -15.84 21.55
C LYS A 103 27.70 -14.90 20.39
N THR A 104 27.86 -15.39 19.15
CA THR A 104 28.38 -14.55 18.05
C THR A 104 27.53 -14.52 16.77
N ILE A 105 26.39 -15.23 16.69
CA ILE A 105 25.60 -15.30 15.43
C ILE A 105 24.23 -14.60 15.52
N ASP A 106 23.64 -14.40 16.71
CA ASP A 106 22.23 -13.98 16.80
C ASP A 106 21.99 -12.46 16.88
N GLN A 107 23.02 -11.60 16.98
CA GLN A 107 22.78 -10.17 17.22
C GLN A 107 22.61 -9.31 15.95
N THR A 108 22.97 -9.79 14.76
CA THR A 108 22.77 -9.06 13.50
C THR A 108 21.46 -9.41 12.78
N ILE A 109 20.85 -10.56 13.07
CA ILE A 109 19.59 -10.99 12.43
C ILE A 109 18.37 -10.45 13.18
N VAL A 110 18.47 -10.24 14.50
CA VAL A 110 17.33 -9.88 15.36
C VAL A 110 16.85 -8.43 15.20
N GLN A 111 17.66 -7.52 14.64
CA GLN A 111 17.22 -6.13 14.41
C GLN A 111 16.46 -5.89 13.09
N LYS A 112 16.39 -6.89 12.20
CA LYS A 112 15.68 -6.74 10.90
C LYS A 112 14.32 -7.46 10.84
N SER A 113 13.92 -8.17 11.91
CA SER A 113 12.75 -9.06 11.91
C SER A 113 11.49 -8.50 12.58
N THR A 114 11.47 -7.25 13.06
CA THR A 114 10.30 -6.67 13.75
C THR A 114 9.17 -6.15 12.85
N GLN A 115 9.20 -6.38 11.53
CA GLN A 115 8.13 -5.99 10.60
C GLN A 115 7.71 -7.12 9.65
N GLN A 116 7.58 -8.34 10.16
CA GLN A 116 7.05 -9.44 9.36
C GLN A 116 5.51 -9.38 9.24
N GLN A 117 5.01 -8.35 8.54
CA GLN A 117 3.62 -8.24 8.11
C GLN A 117 3.29 -9.31 7.06
N TYR A 118 2.17 -10.02 7.26
CA TYR A 118 1.65 -10.99 6.31
C TYR A 118 1.35 -10.30 4.96
N PRO A 119 1.79 -10.85 3.81
CA PRO A 119 1.70 -10.18 2.52
C PRO A 119 0.25 -10.11 2.01
N SER A 120 -0.52 -9.16 2.53
CA SER A 120 -1.91 -8.90 2.13
C SER A 120 -2.03 -8.05 0.85
N GLY A 121 -0.89 -7.56 0.34
CA GLY A 121 -0.80 -6.69 -0.83
C GLY A 121 0.48 -6.91 -1.65
N PRO A 122 0.75 -6.07 -2.66
CA PRO A 122 2.00 -6.13 -3.40
C PRO A 122 3.21 -6.01 -2.47
N LEU A 123 4.19 -6.87 -2.66
CA LEU A 123 5.42 -6.89 -1.86
C LEU A 123 6.39 -5.83 -2.37
N PRO A 124 6.99 -5.01 -1.48
CA PRO A 124 8.03 -4.08 -1.88
C PRO A 124 9.29 -4.83 -2.35
N PRO A 125 10.19 -4.18 -3.10
CA PRO A 125 11.36 -4.85 -3.70
C PRO A 125 12.32 -5.47 -2.67
N ASP A 126 12.42 -4.90 -1.48
CA ASP A 126 13.25 -5.32 -0.35
C ASP A 126 12.59 -6.35 0.58
N SER A 127 11.38 -6.80 0.26
CA SER A 127 10.65 -7.78 1.08
C SER A 127 11.33 -9.15 1.09
N LEU A 128 11.60 -9.64 2.30
CA LEU A 128 12.12 -10.99 2.57
C LEU A 128 11.12 -12.12 2.24
N PHE A 129 9.84 -11.79 2.02
CA PHE A 129 8.79 -12.75 1.70
C PHE A 129 8.61 -13.00 0.20
N TYR A 130 9.38 -12.33 -0.64
CA TYR A 130 9.29 -12.53 -2.07
C TYR A 130 10.02 -13.81 -2.47
N ILE A 131 9.29 -14.69 -3.15
CA ILE A 131 9.86 -15.89 -3.74
C ILE A 131 10.03 -15.61 -5.23
N GLU A 132 11.27 -15.67 -5.70
CA GLU A 132 11.62 -15.51 -7.11
C GLU A 132 11.03 -16.63 -7.95
N ARG A 133 10.71 -16.30 -9.22
CA ARG A 133 10.02 -17.23 -10.14
C ARG A 133 10.76 -17.35 -11.49
N PRO A 134 11.92 -18.01 -11.52
CA PRO A 134 12.57 -18.38 -12.77
C PRO A 134 11.67 -19.30 -13.62
N PRO A 135 11.75 -19.27 -14.97
CA PRO A 135 12.58 -18.36 -15.77
C PRO A 135 11.88 -17.02 -16.10
N ASN A 136 10.62 -16.84 -15.67
CA ASN A 136 9.79 -15.71 -16.11
C ASN A 136 10.33 -14.36 -15.65
N GLU A 137 10.91 -14.31 -14.45
CA GLU A 137 11.50 -13.08 -13.92
C GLU A 137 12.83 -12.76 -14.61
N ASP A 138 13.65 -13.77 -14.93
CA ASP A 138 14.90 -13.58 -15.68
C ASP A 138 14.65 -12.99 -17.07
N LEU A 139 13.60 -13.49 -17.75
CA LEU A 139 13.13 -12.92 -19.02
C LEU A 139 12.65 -11.46 -18.87
N ALA A 140 11.99 -11.14 -17.75
CA ALA A 140 11.55 -9.77 -17.48
C ALA A 140 12.73 -8.82 -17.23
N TYR A 141 13.73 -9.25 -16.44
CA TYR A 141 14.92 -8.46 -16.15
C TYR A 141 15.77 -8.23 -17.39
N SER A 142 15.93 -9.25 -18.25
CA SER A 142 16.66 -9.10 -19.53
C SER A 142 15.95 -8.18 -20.51
N GLU A 143 14.62 -8.26 -20.66
CA GLU A 143 13.88 -7.40 -21.59
C GLU A 143 13.92 -5.91 -21.17
N ILE A 144 13.99 -5.60 -19.88
CA ILE A 144 14.12 -4.21 -19.39
C ILE A 144 15.45 -3.55 -19.81
N GLN A 145 16.50 -4.35 -19.95
CA GLN A 145 17.79 -3.82 -20.38
C GLN A 145 17.81 -3.53 -21.89
N ARG A 146 16.87 -4.08 -22.67
CA ARG A 146 16.80 -3.90 -24.11
C ARG A 146 16.14 -2.56 -24.48
N PRO A 147 16.82 -1.66 -25.21
CA PRO A 147 16.21 -0.44 -25.72
C PRO A 147 15.00 -0.74 -26.61
N GLY A 148 13.88 -0.04 -26.39
CA GLY A 148 12.63 -0.30 -27.10
C GLY A 148 11.95 -1.64 -26.74
N GLY A 149 12.34 -2.24 -25.62
CA GLY A 149 11.74 -3.46 -25.09
C GLY A 149 10.25 -3.30 -24.75
N PHE A 150 9.47 -4.36 -24.96
CA PHE A 150 8.07 -4.41 -24.54
C PHE A 150 7.79 -5.67 -23.73
N LEU A 151 7.50 -5.49 -22.46
CA LEU A 151 7.20 -6.57 -21.53
C LEU A 151 5.72 -6.55 -21.13
N ARG A 152 5.03 -7.67 -21.38
CA ARG A 152 3.63 -7.87 -20.95
C ARG A 152 3.53 -8.94 -19.88
N ILE A 153 3.16 -8.53 -18.66
CA ILE A 153 2.94 -9.44 -17.54
C ILE A 153 1.45 -9.81 -17.44
N LYS A 154 1.12 -11.09 -17.62
CA LYS A 154 -0.25 -11.62 -17.48
C LYS A 154 -0.34 -12.64 -16.36
N ALA A 155 -1.33 -12.48 -15.48
CA ALA A 155 -1.70 -13.46 -14.46
C ALA A 155 -3.06 -13.08 -13.81
N PRO A 156 -3.77 -14.03 -13.17
CA PRO A 156 -4.93 -13.76 -12.33
C PRO A 156 -4.65 -12.75 -11.21
N GLN A 157 -5.70 -12.11 -10.67
CA GLN A 157 -5.56 -11.17 -9.55
C GLN A 157 -4.82 -11.82 -8.36
N LYS A 158 -4.05 -11.01 -7.62
CA LYS A 158 -3.26 -11.44 -6.44
C LYS A 158 -2.10 -12.42 -6.68
N MET A 159 -1.72 -12.68 -7.94
CA MET A 159 -0.57 -13.54 -8.27
C MET A 159 0.81 -12.87 -8.19
N GLY A 160 0.94 -11.70 -7.55
CA GLY A 160 2.24 -11.02 -7.38
C GLY A 160 2.73 -10.19 -8.58
N LYS A 161 1.90 -9.97 -9.61
CA LYS A 161 2.26 -9.13 -10.77
C LYS A 161 2.77 -7.74 -10.38
N THR A 162 2.07 -7.07 -9.48
CA THR A 162 2.45 -5.73 -9.01
C THR A 162 3.75 -5.76 -8.21
N SER A 163 3.98 -6.83 -7.44
CA SER A 163 5.25 -7.05 -6.72
C SER A 163 6.43 -7.20 -7.70
N LEU A 164 6.23 -7.91 -8.82
CA LEU A 164 7.21 -8.03 -9.89
C LEU A 164 7.44 -6.67 -10.57
N VAL A 165 6.38 -5.91 -10.89
CA VAL A 165 6.50 -4.56 -11.46
C VAL A 165 7.34 -3.63 -10.56
N PHE A 166 7.19 -3.69 -9.24
CA PHE A 166 8.02 -2.89 -8.32
C PHE A 166 9.50 -3.27 -8.39
N ARG A 167 9.83 -4.56 -8.53
CA ARG A 167 11.22 -5.03 -8.70
C ARG A 167 11.82 -4.59 -10.03
N LEU A 168 11.01 -4.63 -11.07
CA LEU A 168 11.38 -4.16 -12.41
C LEU A 168 11.67 -2.66 -12.41
N ILE A 169 10.85 -1.85 -11.72
CA ILE A 169 11.09 -0.41 -11.53
C ILE A 169 12.37 -0.16 -10.75
N GLU A 170 12.59 -0.89 -9.66
CA GLU A 170 13.83 -0.75 -8.87
C GLU A 170 15.07 -1.11 -9.72
N THR A 171 14.99 -2.18 -10.51
CA THR A 171 16.05 -2.57 -11.45
C THR A 171 16.31 -1.46 -12.46
N ALA A 172 15.27 -0.87 -13.04
CA ALA A 172 15.39 0.27 -13.94
C ALA A 172 16.06 1.48 -13.25
N HIS A 173 15.74 1.78 -11.99
CA HIS A 173 16.42 2.83 -11.22
C HIS A 173 17.91 2.55 -11.00
N ARG A 174 18.28 1.29 -10.72
CA ARG A 174 19.69 0.88 -10.61
C ARG A 174 20.46 1.06 -11.94
N HIS A 175 19.77 0.98 -13.07
CA HIS A 175 20.31 1.29 -14.40
C HIS A 175 20.20 2.78 -14.78
N ASN A 176 19.85 3.66 -13.84
CA ASN A 176 19.68 5.11 -14.04
C ASN A 176 18.57 5.48 -15.04
N TYR A 177 17.57 4.62 -15.25
CA TYR A 177 16.43 4.94 -16.10
C TYR A 177 15.41 5.78 -15.36
N GLN A 178 14.87 6.77 -16.07
CA GLN A 178 13.69 7.50 -15.59
C GLN A 178 12.44 6.66 -15.83
N THR A 179 11.62 6.48 -14.79
CA THR A 179 10.44 5.62 -14.84
C THR A 179 9.16 6.42 -14.64
N VAL A 180 8.12 6.13 -15.44
CA VAL A 180 6.77 6.64 -15.21
C VAL A 180 5.85 5.48 -14.88
N HIS A 181 5.20 5.52 -13.71
CA HIS A 181 4.18 4.54 -13.33
C HIS A 181 2.77 5.10 -13.58
N LEU A 182 2.00 4.42 -14.43
CA LEU A 182 0.63 4.81 -14.79
C LEU A 182 -0.35 3.73 -14.35
N ASP A 183 -1.28 4.07 -13.46
CA ASP A 183 -2.38 3.18 -13.06
C ASP A 183 -3.67 3.57 -13.78
N LEU A 184 -3.99 2.85 -14.85
CA LEU A 184 -5.18 3.09 -15.68
C LEU A 184 -6.49 2.84 -14.92
N GLN A 185 -6.47 2.12 -13.78
CA GLN A 185 -7.68 1.89 -12.98
C GLN A 185 -8.15 3.14 -12.22
N THR A 186 -7.27 4.14 -12.08
CA THR A 186 -7.58 5.39 -11.37
C THR A 186 -8.07 6.50 -12.30
N VAL A 187 -8.13 6.23 -13.61
CA VAL A 187 -8.41 7.20 -14.65
C VAL A 187 -9.91 7.23 -14.93
N ASP A 188 -10.46 8.43 -15.14
CA ASP A 188 -11.85 8.61 -15.56
C ASP A 188 -12.09 7.91 -16.92
N GLN A 189 -13.22 7.20 -17.03
CA GLN A 189 -13.64 6.52 -18.26
C GLN A 189 -13.73 7.47 -19.46
N THR A 190 -14.01 8.76 -19.23
CA THR A 190 -14.06 9.77 -20.29
C THR A 190 -12.73 9.91 -21.04
N VAL A 191 -11.60 9.64 -20.40
CA VAL A 191 -10.26 9.67 -21.01
C VAL A 191 -10.12 8.57 -22.08
N PHE A 192 -10.77 7.42 -21.87
CA PHE A 192 -10.73 6.30 -22.80
C PHE A 192 -11.77 6.40 -23.93
N SER A 193 -12.54 7.49 -24.01
CA SER A 193 -13.55 7.69 -25.05
C SER A 193 -12.98 7.97 -26.44
N SER A 194 -11.74 8.45 -26.55
CA SER A 194 -11.04 8.61 -27.82
C SER A 194 -9.54 8.47 -27.66
N ILE A 195 -8.86 8.10 -28.74
CA ILE A 195 -7.39 7.99 -28.77
C ILE A 195 -6.73 9.32 -28.46
N ASP A 196 -7.24 10.44 -28.99
CA ASP A 196 -6.68 11.77 -28.77
C ASP A 196 -6.76 12.19 -27.29
N LYS A 197 -7.87 11.89 -26.61
CA LYS A 197 -8.02 12.18 -25.18
C LYS A 197 -7.07 11.34 -24.35
N PHE A 198 -6.95 10.05 -24.67
CA PHE A 198 -6.01 9.16 -24.01
C PHE A 198 -4.56 9.62 -24.19
N LEU A 199 -4.14 9.94 -25.42
CA LEU A 199 -2.78 10.41 -25.72
C LEU A 199 -2.49 11.75 -25.04
N LYS A 200 -3.44 12.69 -25.04
CA LYS A 200 -3.29 13.97 -24.33
C LYS A 200 -3.13 13.75 -22.83
N TRP A 201 -3.93 12.87 -22.23
CA TRP A 201 -3.79 12.49 -20.83
C TRP A 201 -2.44 11.82 -20.54
N PHE A 202 -2.05 10.85 -21.37
CA PHE A 202 -0.79 10.11 -21.26
C PHE A 202 0.41 11.04 -21.34
N CYS A 203 0.47 11.92 -22.35
CA CYS A 203 1.56 12.89 -22.52
C CYS A 203 1.62 13.86 -21.34
N THR A 204 0.47 14.37 -20.89
CA THR A 204 0.41 15.29 -19.74
C THR A 204 0.90 14.60 -18.46
N ARG A 205 0.46 13.36 -18.22
CA ARG A 205 0.82 12.61 -17.01
C ARG A 205 2.29 12.21 -17.02
N SER A 206 2.80 11.74 -18.15
CA SER A 206 4.21 11.35 -18.33
C SER A 206 5.14 12.56 -18.23
N SER A 207 4.80 13.68 -18.88
CA SER A 207 5.59 14.92 -18.79
C SER A 207 5.66 15.43 -17.35
N LYS A 208 4.54 15.41 -16.62
CA LYS A 208 4.52 15.81 -15.20
C LYS A 208 5.33 14.85 -14.32
N ALA A 209 5.25 13.55 -14.56
CA ALA A 209 6.01 12.55 -13.79
C ALA A 209 7.52 12.67 -14.03
N LEU A 210 7.94 13.02 -15.24
CA LEU A 210 9.33 13.19 -15.64
C LEU A 210 9.87 14.62 -15.42
N ASN A 211 9.06 15.53 -14.85
CA ASN A 211 9.40 16.95 -14.71
C ASN A 211 9.83 17.62 -16.04
N LEU A 212 9.25 17.17 -17.16
CA LEU A 212 9.53 17.74 -18.47
C LEU A 212 8.70 19.01 -18.65
N SER A 213 9.37 20.10 -19.03
CA SER A 213 8.69 21.32 -19.46
C SER A 213 7.83 21.03 -20.69
N ALA A 214 6.59 21.49 -20.69
CA ALA A 214 5.71 21.38 -21.85
C ALA A 214 6.28 22.22 -23.01
N LYS A 215 7.14 21.64 -23.84
CA LYS A 215 7.45 22.19 -25.15
C LYS A 215 6.21 21.95 -26.01
N ARG A 216 5.42 22.99 -26.25
CA ARG A 216 4.39 22.95 -27.29
C ARG A 216 5.09 22.55 -28.59
N ALA A 217 4.71 21.41 -29.16
CA ALA A 217 4.99 21.12 -30.55
C ALA A 217 4.37 22.27 -31.37
N LYS A 218 5.20 22.93 -32.16
CA LYS A 218 4.84 24.07 -33.01
C LYS A 218 4.34 23.54 -34.34
#